data_AF-A0A7S1QAA6-F1
#
_entry.id   AF-A0A7S1QAA6-F1
#
_cell.length_a   1.000
_cell.length_b   1.000
_cell.length_c   1.000
_cell.angle_alpha   90.00
_cell.angle_beta   90.00
_cell.angle_gamma   90.00
#
_symmetry.space_group_name_H-M   'P 1'
#
loop_
_entity.id
_entity.type
_entity.pdbx_description
1 polymer ?
#
loop_
_entity_poly.entity_id
_entity_poly.type
_entity_poly.pdbx_seq_one_letter_code
_entity_poly.pdbx_strand_id
1 'polypeptide(L)'
;TMVRWEIAHPPSPVPADVDDAMWYARMPPFSSPPLRVCETVPAAAGTDFVQLKGIQRKLSSSALTLSLGTCSKLDGTLFGALPLRRFDASALMPSVLEIGDSAISDCAFLESVCLSGLSHVKTIGHVVLCNNPCLRTISMPTMAALTRVGHHFANRCEQLACVEFPAQAPELVDVGRDFLAATPALRTVSVKGFTALATVPVGWFFHTGVDTCPIPSGALVLTGSFCCGCDHVREPDLGGLENTVAIGDHFFESCASLQAIDLSPLRSLDAIGPHALQECAALARVSGFDRLHRVMRIDEHFLHGAVALQEVSLTGMDALRSIGPSCFFGCRALRYVRVSNL
;
A
#
# COMPACT_ATOMS: atom_id res chain seq x y z
N THR A 1 -6.88 -41.07 -10.98
CA THR A 1 -6.06 -40.70 -12.15
C THR A 1 -5.68 -39.23 -11.98
N MET A 2 -4.38 -38.93 -11.96
CA MET A 2 -3.84 -37.59 -11.73
C MET A 2 -4.26 -36.64 -12.85
N VAL A 3 -4.79 -35.47 -12.49
CA VAL A 3 -4.91 -34.31 -13.38
C VAL A 3 -3.93 -33.26 -12.88
N ARG A 4 -2.92 -33.01 -13.70
CA ARG A 4 -1.89 -31.99 -13.52
C ARG A 4 -2.42 -30.71 -14.17
N TRP A 5 -2.46 -29.61 -13.43
CA TRP A 5 -2.81 -28.30 -13.97
C TRP A 5 -1.51 -27.54 -14.26
N GLU A 6 -1.30 -27.15 -15.51
CA GLU A 6 -0.33 -26.12 -15.87
C GLU A 6 -1.03 -24.77 -15.78
N ILE A 7 -0.56 -23.94 -14.85
CA ILE A 7 -0.84 -22.51 -14.85
C ILE A 7 -0.20 -21.96 -16.13
N ALA A 8 -0.98 -21.39 -17.04
CA ALA A 8 -0.43 -20.49 -18.06
C ALA A 8 0.38 -19.45 -17.30
N HIS A 9 1.69 -19.41 -17.57
CA HIS A 9 2.73 -18.87 -16.71
C HIS A 9 2.27 -17.71 -15.79
N PRO A 10 2.66 -17.71 -14.49
CA PRO A 10 2.51 -16.50 -13.70
C PRO A 10 3.10 -15.33 -14.51
N PRO A 11 2.50 -14.13 -14.48
CA PRO A 11 3.13 -12.98 -15.11
C PRO A 11 4.59 -12.98 -14.66
N SER A 12 5.50 -12.96 -15.64
CA SER A 12 6.93 -13.11 -15.42
C SER A 12 7.34 -12.26 -14.22
N PRO A 13 8.19 -12.76 -13.30
CA PRO A 13 8.75 -11.91 -12.26
C PRO A 13 9.25 -10.63 -12.92
N VAL A 14 8.89 -9.48 -12.35
CA VAL A 14 9.42 -8.18 -12.76
C VAL A 14 10.95 -8.37 -12.87
N PRO A 15 11.54 -8.26 -14.06
CA PRO A 15 12.98 -8.38 -14.20
C PRO A 15 13.59 -7.31 -13.30
N ALA A 16 14.63 -7.67 -12.54
CA ALA A 16 15.28 -6.78 -11.56
C ALA A 16 15.82 -5.46 -12.15
N ASP A 17 15.76 -5.30 -13.47
CA ASP A 17 16.35 -4.21 -14.25
C ASP A 17 15.31 -3.37 -15.02
N VAL A 18 14.00 -3.52 -14.76
CA VAL A 18 12.97 -2.64 -15.35
C VAL A 18 12.71 -1.48 -14.41
N ASP A 19 12.90 -0.26 -14.92
CA ASP A 19 12.51 0.99 -14.28
C ASP A 19 11.04 0.90 -13.79
N ASP A 20 10.87 0.77 -12.47
CA ASP A 20 9.59 0.47 -11.82
C ASP A 20 8.51 1.49 -12.22
N ALA A 21 8.89 2.74 -12.50
CA ALA A 21 8.02 3.80 -13.00
C ALA A 21 7.38 3.48 -14.37
N MET A 22 8.17 2.91 -15.28
CA MET A 22 7.71 2.55 -16.62
C MET A 22 6.79 1.31 -16.62
N TRP A 23 6.92 0.43 -15.62
CA TRP A 23 6.05 -0.73 -15.47
C TRP A 23 4.63 -0.31 -15.03
N TYR A 24 4.52 0.65 -14.10
CA TYR A 24 3.22 1.14 -13.61
C TYR A 24 2.44 1.95 -14.67
N ALA A 25 3.12 2.78 -15.47
CA ALA A 25 2.47 3.59 -16.51
C ALA A 25 1.95 2.79 -17.73
N ARG A 26 2.36 1.51 -17.88
CA ARG A 26 2.06 0.68 -19.07
C ARG A 26 1.08 -0.47 -18.81
N MET A 27 0.54 -0.62 -17.60
CA MET A 27 -0.39 -1.72 -17.33
C MET A 27 -1.77 -1.46 -17.96
N PRO A 28 -2.24 -2.30 -18.90
CA PRO A 28 -3.66 -2.31 -19.25
C PRO A 28 -4.49 -2.77 -18.04
N PRO A 29 -5.81 -2.48 -17.98
CA PRO A 29 -6.68 -3.13 -17.01
C PRO A 29 -6.54 -4.64 -17.18
N PHE A 30 -6.15 -5.34 -16.12
CA PHE A 30 -6.05 -6.81 -16.14
C PHE A 30 -7.46 -7.38 -16.33
N SER A 31 -7.85 -7.62 -17.58
CA SER A 31 -8.98 -8.49 -17.88
C SER A 31 -8.56 -9.90 -17.50
N SER A 32 -9.03 -10.38 -16.36
CA SER A 32 -8.95 -11.79 -16.01
C SER A 32 -9.64 -12.61 -17.11
N PRO A 33 -9.00 -13.68 -17.65
CA PRO A 33 -9.71 -14.59 -18.52
C PRO A 33 -10.85 -15.25 -17.70
N PRO A 34 -12.02 -15.51 -18.30
CA PRO A 34 -13.13 -16.12 -17.59
C PRO A 34 -12.73 -17.55 -17.18
N LEU A 35 -12.56 -17.79 -15.88
CA LEU A 35 -12.40 -19.14 -15.35
C LEU A 35 -13.74 -19.87 -15.47
N ARG A 36 -13.83 -20.82 -16.40
CA ARG A 36 -14.95 -21.76 -16.50
C ARG A 36 -14.88 -22.74 -15.32
N VAL A 37 -15.96 -22.79 -14.56
CA VAL A 37 -16.22 -23.76 -13.48
C VAL A 37 -16.21 -25.17 -14.06
N CYS A 38 -15.37 -26.06 -13.53
CA CYS A 38 -15.53 -27.50 -13.74
C CYS A 38 -15.64 -28.21 -12.38
N GLU A 39 -16.85 -28.70 -12.15
CA GLU A 39 -17.24 -29.81 -11.27
C GLU A 39 -17.04 -29.63 -9.76
N THR A 40 -18.16 -29.30 -9.12
CA THR A 40 -18.43 -29.53 -7.70
C THR A 40 -18.26 -31.01 -7.37
N VAL A 41 -17.34 -31.33 -6.45
CA VAL A 41 -17.46 -32.57 -5.68
C VAL A 41 -18.76 -32.46 -4.88
N PRO A 42 -19.71 -33.41 -4.98
CA PRO A 42 -20.98 -33.29 -4.28
C PRO A 42 -20.71 -33.23 -2.79
N ALA A 43 -21.22 -32.20 -2.13
CA ALA A 43 -21.35 -32.20 -0.67
C ALA A 43 -22.17 -33.44 -0.30
N ALA A 44 -21.57 -34.37 0.45
CA ALA A 44 -22.32 -35.40 1.12
C ALA A 44 -23.30 -34.69 2.07
N ALA A 45 -24.59 -34.96 1.88
CA ALA A 45 -25.64 -34.35 2.67
C ALA A 45 -25.42 -34.61 4.17
N GLY A 46 -25.30 -33.54 4.96
CA GLY A 46 -25.56 -33.60 6.40
C GLY A 46 -24.42 -33.35 7.38
N THR A 47 -23.25 -32.82 6.99
CA THR A 47 -22.24 -32.38 7.99
C THR A 47 -21.57 -31.06 7.61
N ASP A 48 -21.72 -30.05 8.49
CA ASP A 48 -21.26 -28.65 8.37
C ASP A 48 -19.73 -28.45 8.41
N PHE A 49 -18.93 -29.47 8.06
CA PHE A 49 -17.49 -29.46 8.32
C PHE A 49 -16.60 -29.89 7.15
N VAL A 50 -15.50 -29.16 6.93
CA VAL A 50 -14.39 -29.53 6.01
C VAL A 50 -13.10 -29.69 6.81
N GLN A 51 -12.42 -30.83 6.64
CA GLN A 51 -11.11 -31.07 7.27
C GLN A 51 -9.98 -30.52 6.39
N LEU A 52 -9.17 -29.63 6.97
CA LEU A 52 -7.87 -29.22 6.43
C LEU A 52 -6.80 -29.63 7.45
N LYS A 53 -5.98 -30.64 7.13
CA LYS A 53 -4.86 -31.13 7.98
C LYS A 53 -5.16 -31.14 9.50
N GLY A 54 -6.29 -31.73 9.91
CA GLY A 54 -6.66 -31.87 11.33
C GLY A 54 -7.39 -30.67 11.96
N ILE A 55 -7.75 -29.65 11.19
CA ILE A 55 -8.61 -28.55 11.62
C ILE A 55 -10.07 -28.90 11.33
N GLN A 56 -10.95 -28.75 12.33
CA GLN A 56 -12.39 -28.82 12.11
C GLN A 56 -12.92 -27.41 11.75
N ARG A 57 -13.41 -27.25 10.52
CA ARG A 57 -14.01 -26.00 10.03
C ARG A 57 -15.52 -26.08 10.17
N LYS A 58 -16.20 -25.14 10.83
CA LYS A 58 -17.66 -24.99 10.70
C LYS A 58 -17.94 -24.04 9.54
N LEU A 59 -18.39 -24.58 8.40
CA LEU A 59 -18.92 -23.78 7.30
C LEU A 59 -20.38 -23.47 7.61
N SER A 60 -20.66 -22.26 8.08
CA SER A 60 -21.98 -21.68 7.83
C SER A 60 -22.01 -21.16 6.39
N SER A 61 -23.18 -21.03 5.78
CA SER A 61 -23.36 -20.63 4.37
C SER A 61 -22.71 -19.29 3.96
N SER A 62 -22.14 -18.52 4.89
CA SER A 62 -21.54 -17.20 4.63
C SER A 62 -20.32 -16.82 5.49
N ALA A 63 -19.95 -17.57 6.52
CA ALA A 63 -18.85 -17.22 7.43
C ALA A 63 -17.93 -18.40 7.75
N LEU A 64 -16.62 -18.14 7.74
CA LEU A 64 -15.59 -19.03 8.25
C LEU A 64 -15.25 -18.69 9.71
N THR A 65 -15.45 -19.63 10.61
CA THR A 65 -14.82 -19.62 11.93
C THR A 65 -13.94 -20.86 12.06
N LEU A 66 -12.65 -20.67 12.31
CA LEU A 66 -11.71 -21.76 12.53
C LEU A 66 -11.63 -22.02 14.04
N SER A 67 -11.93 -23.25 14.47
CA SER A 67 -11.70 -23.66 15.86
C SER A 67 -11.04 -25.05 15.90
N LEU A 68 -9.88 -25.12 16.56
CA LEU A 68 -9.10 -26.31 16.93
C LEU A 68 -8.48 -27.18 15.81
N GLY A 69 -7.19 -27.46 16.01
CA GLY A 69 -6.27 -28.26 15.19
C GLY A 69 -4.90 -27.56 15.11
N THR A 70 -3.79 -28.30 15.21
CA THR A 70 -2.37 -27.87 15.27
C THR A 70 -1.88 -27.13 14.00
N CYS A 71 -2.60 -26.10 13.56
CA CYS A 71 -2.24 -25.30 12.40
C CYS A 71 -1.15 -24.33 12.82
N SER A 72 0.09 -24.62 12.45
CA SER A 72 1.23 -23.74 12.67
C SER A 72 1.32 -22.62 11.62
N LYS A 73 0.70 -22.81 10.44
CA LYS A 73 0.79 -21.88 9.32
C LYS A 73 -0.48 -21.88 8.46
N LEU A 74 -1.01 -20.69 8.16
CA LEU A 74 -2.09 -20.47 7.19
C LEU A 74 -1.47 -20.10 5.83
N ASP A 75 -1.42 -21.00 4.84
CA ASP A 75 -0.63 -20.77 3.61
C ASP A 75 -1.37 -21.19 2.32
N GLY A 76 -1.09 -20.52 1.21
CA GLY A 76 -1.62 -20.81 -0.12
C GLY A 76 -3.04 -20.27 -0.36
N THR A 77 -3.54 -20.40 -1.60
CA THR A 77 -4.88 -19.95 -2.03
C THR A 77 -6.03 -20.78 -1.46
N LEU A 78 -5.89 -21.25 -0.21
CA LEU A 78 -6.83 -22.08 0.55
C LEU A 78 -8.27 -21.56 0.48
N PHE A 79 -8.43 -20.24 0.41
CA PHE A 79 -9.73 -19.57 0.46
C PHE A 79 -10.22 -18.98 -0.86
N GLY A 80 -9.38 -18.87 -1.90
CA GLY A 80 -9.70 -18.15 -3.14
C GLY A 80 -10.91 -18.73 -3.90
N ALA A 81 -11.09 -20.05 -3.88
CA ALA A 81 -12.22 -20.71 -4.55
C ALA A 81 -13.50 -20.80 -3.69
N LEU A 82 -13.49 -20.31 -2.45
CA LEU A 82 -14.60 -20.48 -1.51
C LEU A 82 -15.52 -19.26 -1.50
N PRO A 83 -16.86 -19.44 -1.39
CA PRO A 83 -17.83 -18.34 -1.31
C PRO A 83 -17.87 -17.74 0.11
N LEU A 84 -16.70 -17.43 0.68
CA LEU A 84 -16.58 -16.85 2.01
C LEU A 84 -16.89 -15.36 1.96
N ARG A 85 -17.82 -14.90 2.81
CA ARG A 85 -18.05 -13.46 3.03
C ARG A 85 -17.28 -12.91 4.23
N ARG A 86 -16.99 -13.74 5.22
CA ARG A 86 -16.26 -13.32 6.43
C ARG A 86 -15.20 -14.32 6.84
N PHE A 87 -14.02 -13.80 7.17
CA PHE A 87 -12.94 -14.52 7.82
C PHE A 87 -12.71 -13.94 9.21
N ASP A 88 -12.98 -14.73 10.25
CA ASP A 88 -12.77 -14.31 11.64
C ASP A 88 -11.79 -15.25 12.34
N ALA A 89 -10.63 -14.70 12.68
CA ALA A 89 -9.56 -15.40 13.37
C ALA A 89 -9.57 -15.21 14.89
N SER A 90 -10.54 -14.50 15.47
CA SER A 90 -10.62 -14.24 16.91
C SER A 90 -10.63 -15.51 17.77
N ALA A 91 -11.17 -16.61 17.23
CA ALA A 91 -11.23 -17.90 17.90
C ALA A 91 -10.00 -18.81 17.68
N LEU A 92 -9.01 -18.39 16.86
CA LEU A 92 -7.78 -19.16 16.72
C LEU A 92 -6.91 -19.00 17.97
N MET A 93 -6.69 -20.12 18.64
CA MET A 93 -5.78 -20.32 19.78
C MET A 93 -4.29 -20.13 19.36
N PRO A 94 -3.32 -20.02 20.30
CA PRO A 94 -1.92 -19.61 20.04
C PRO A 94 -1.06 -20.56 19.17
N SER A 95 -1.67 -21.48 18.42
CA SER A 95 -0.96 -22.46 17.60
C SER A 95 -0.48 -21.90 16.25
N VAL A 96 -1.08 -20.83 15.72
CA VAL A 96 -0.71 -20.26 14.42
C VAL A 96 0.50 -19.35 14.58
N LEU A 97 1.65 -19.77 14.09
CA LEU A 97 2.89 -19.01 14.20
C LEU A 97 3.06 -18.00 13.05
N GLU A 98 2.48 -18.30 11.89
CA GLU A 98 2.70 -17.55 10.65
C GLU A 98 1.45 -17.54 9.76
N ILE A 99 1.17 -16.40 9.14
CA ILE A 99 0.28 -16.32 7.98
C ILE A 99 1.19 -16.37 6.75
N GLY A 100 1.15 -17.47 6.01
CA GLY A 100 1.88 -17.71 4.78
C GLY A 100 1.33 -16.94 3.57
N ASP A 101 1.94 -17.20 2.43
CA ASP A 101 1.73 -16.41 1.23
C ASP A 101 0.36 -16.71 0.60
N SER A 102 -0.30 -15.67 0.10
CA SER A 102 -1.60 -15.79 -0.60
C SER A 102 -2.71 -16.47 0.22
N ALA A 103 -2.58 -16.52 1.56
CA ALA A 103 -3.46 -17.29 2.44
C ALA A 103 -4.95 -16.99 2.21
N ILE A 104 -5.29 -15.70 2.02
CA ILE A 104 -6.65 -15.18 1.86
C ILE A 104 -6.70 -14.29 0.59
N SER A 105 -5.96 -14.66 -0.46
CA SER A 105 -6.00 -13.95 -1.75
C SER A 105 -7.14 -14.47 -2.62
N ASP A 106 -7.52 -13.65 -3.62
CA ASP A 106 -8.44 -14.03 -4.69
C ASP A 106 -9.83 -14.51 -4.20
N CYS A 107 -10.25 -14.09 -3.02
CA CYS A 107 -11.55 -14.44 -2.45
C CYS A 107 -12.62 -13.47 -2.98
N ALA A 108 -13.26 -13.85 -4.09
CA ALA A 108 -14.19 -13.01 -4.84
C ALA A 108 -15.38 -12.45 -4.03
N PHE A 109 -15.78 -13.11 -2.94
CA PHE A 109 -16.96 -12.72 -2.14
C PHE A 109 -16.61 -12.22 -0.73
N LEU A 110 -15.32 -12.17 -0.38
CA LEU A 110 -14.89 -11.84 0.98
C LEU A 110 -15.16 -10.36 1.27
N GLU A 111 -15.95 -10.07 2.29
CA GLU A 111 -16.35 -8.71 2.69
C GLU A 111 -15.58 -8.20 3.91
N SER A 112 -15.20 -9.08 4.84
CA SER A 112 -14.52 -8.67 6.06
C SER A 112 -13.51 -9.69 6.57
N VAL A 113 -12.38 -9.19 7.08
CA VAL A 113 -11.30 -9.99 7.68
C VAL A 113 -10.97 -9.46 9.06
N CYS A 114 -11.03 -10.33 10.07
CA CYS A 114 -10.61 -10.04 11.44
C CYS A 114 -9.47 -10.97 11.84
N LEU A 115 -8.30 -10.41 12.16
CA LEU A 115 -7.09 -11.14 12.57
C LEU A 115 -6.75 -10.97 14.06
N SER A 116 -7.69 -10.48 14.87
CA SER A 116 -7.44 -10.09 16.27
C SER A 116 -7.06 -11.25 17.21
N GLY A 117 -7.40 -12.50 16.87
CA GLY A 117 -6.96 -13.68 17.64
C GLY A 117 -5.49 -14.04 17.42
N LEU A 118 -4.82 -13.44 16.43
CA LEU A 118 -3.46 -13.76 16.01
C LEU A 118 -2.41 -12.80 16.62
N SER A 119 -2.64 -12.32 17.84
CA SER A 119 -1.77 -11.32 18.50
C SER A 119 -0.31 -11.77 18.72
N HIS A 120 -0.05 -13.08 18.60
CA HIS A 120 1.26 -13.72 18.77
C HIS A 120 2.00 -13.94 17.44
N VAL A 121 1.32 -13.78 16.30
CA VAL A 121 1.94 -13.94 14.97
C VAL A 121 2.94 -12.81 14.75
N LYS A 122 4.16 -13.20 14.35
CA LYS A 122 5.24 -12.25 14.06
C LYS A 122 5.30 -11.87 12.60
N THR A 123 4.89 -12.76 11.71
CA THR A 123 5.11 -12.61 10.27
C THR A 123 3.83 -12.86 9.49
N ILE A 124 3.50 -11.91 8.63
CA ILE A 124 2.50 -12.04 7.58
C ILE A 124 3.24 -12.14 6.24
N GLY A 125 2.91 -13.16 5.47
CA GLY A 125 3.52 -13.46 4.18
C GLY A 125 3.14 -12.46 3.09
N HIS A 126 3.50 -12.81 1.87
CA HIS A 126 3.26 -12.02 0.68
C HIS A 126 1.84 -12.25 0.14
N VAL A 127 1.24 -11.23 -0.46
CA VAL A 127 0.00 -11.35 -1.26
C VAL A 127 -1.21 -11.84 -0.44
N VAL A 128 -1.15 -11.73 0.91
CA VAL A 128 -2.08 -12.43 1.82
C VAL A 128 -3.55 -12.09 1.61
N LEU A 129 -3.88 -10.84 1.30
CA LEU A 129 -5.23 -10.34 1.03
C LEU A 129 -5.33 -9.70 -0.36
N CYS A 130 -4.45 -10.07 -1.29
CA CYS A 130 -4.47 -9.49 -2.62
C CYS A 130 -5.72 -9.91 -3.41
N ASN A 131 -6.20 -9.00 -4.26
CA ASN A 131 -7.25 -9.26 -5.25
C ASN A 131 -8.57 -9.74 -4.62
N ASN A 132 -9.00 -9.08 -3.55
CA ASN A 132 -10.29 -9.31 -2.91
C ASN A 132 -11.27 -8.17 -3.26
N PRO A 133 -12.03 -8.28 -4.37
CA PRO A 133 -12.79 -7.16 -4.91
C PRO A 133 -13.97 -6.73 -4.02
N CYS A 134 -14.49 -7.62 -3.17
CA CYS A 134 -15.58 -7.31 -2.25
C CYS A 134 -15.12 -6.93 -0.83
N LEU A 135 -13.81 -6.98 -0.53
CA LEU A 135 -13.30 -6.80 0.83
C LEU A 135 -13.45 -5.35 1.23
N ARG A 136 -14.16 -5.09 2.33
CA ARG A 136 -14.46 -3.74 2.84
C ARG A 136 -13.65 -3.36 4.06
N THR A 137 -13.35 -4.33 4.93
CA THR A 137 -12.70 -4.08 6.21
C THR A 137 -11.67 -5.13 6.55
N ILE A 138 -10.50 -4.68 6.99
CA ILE A 138 -9.47 -5.51 7.63
C ILE A 138 -9.27 -5.00 9.05
N SER A 139 -9.36 -5.87 10.05
CA SER A 139 -9.14 -5.50 11.46
C SER A 139 -8.09 -6.40 12.10
N MET A 140 -7.02 -5.79 12.62
CA MET A 140 -5.92 -6.44 13.32
C MET A 140 -5.36 -5.63 14.51
N PRO A 141 -6.21 -5.07 15.39
CA PRO A 141 -5.79 -4.10 16.42
C PRO A 141 -4.87 -4.68 17.51
N THR A 142 -4.83 -5.99 17.67
CA THR A 142 -4.08 -6.69 18.73
C THR A 142 -2.74 -7.25 18.27
N MET A 143 -2.40 -7.14 16.98
CA MET A 143 -1.19 -7.73 16.38
C MET A 143 0.09 -6.89 16.61
N ALA A 144 0.32 -6.42 17.83
CA ALA A 144 1.44 -5.54 18.17
C ALA A 144 2.82 -6.23 18.11
N ALA A 145 2.86 -7.57 18.11
CA ALA A 145 4.08 -8.38 18.01
C ALA A 145 4.55 -8.65 16.56
N LEU A 146 3.89 -8.05 15.56
CA LEU A 146 4.29 -8.17 14.16
C LEU A 146 5.69 -7.57 13.97
N THR A 147 6.57 -8.35 13.37
CA THR A 147 7.90 -7.92 12.95
C THR A 147 7.99 -7.70 11.45
N ARG A 148 7.19 -8.43 10.66
CA ARG A 148 7.20 -8.36 9.19
C ARG A 148 5.80 -8.50 8.58
N VAL A 149 5.52 -7.69 7.56
CA VAL A 149 4.40 -7.87 6.63
C VAL A 149 4.92 -7.92 5.20
N GLY A 150 4.59 -8.97 4.47
CA GLY A 150 5.07 -9.19 3.11
C GLY A 150 4.50 -8.20 2.09
N HIS A 151 5.09 -8.24 0.89
CA HIS A 151 4.66 -7.48 -0.30
C HIS A 151 3.19 -7.71 -0.66
N HIS A 152 2.54 -6.68 -1.23
CA HIS A 152 1.17 -6.75 -1.76
C HIS A 152 0.12 -7.21 -0.73
N PHE A 153 0.27 -6.83 0.55
CA PHE A 153 -0.56 -7.33 1.65
C PHE A 153 -2.06 -7.30 1.35
N ALA A 154 -2.64 -6.15 0.99
CA ALA A 154 -4.04 -6.04 0.55
C ALA A 154 -4.17 -5.26 -0.76
N ASN A 155 -3.30 -5.58 -1.73
CA ASN A 155 -3.30 -4.96 -3.04
C ASN A 155 -4.59 -5.29 -3.83
N ARG A 156 -5.09 -4.36 -4.64
CA ARG A 156 -6.27 -4.56 -5.52
C ARG A 156 -7.54 -4.99 -4.77
N CYS A 157 -7.71 -4.51 -3.54
CA CYS A 157 -8.98 -4.63 -2.82
C CYS A 157 -9.85 -3.42 -3.11
N GLU A 158 -10.58 -3.46 -4.24
CA GLU A 158 -11.27 -2.29 -4.80
C GLU A 158 -12.30 -1.65 -3.86
N GLN A 159 -12.92 -2.45 -2.98
CA GLN A 159 -13.94 -2.00 -2.04
C GLN A 159 -13.41 -1.78 -0.62
N LEU A 160 -12.10 -1.91 -0.39
CA LEU A 160 -11.51 -1.83 0.95
C LEU A 160 -11.61 -0.39 1.44
N ALA A 161 -12.45 -0.16 2.45
CA ALA A 161 -12.75 1.17 2.95
C ALA A 161 -11.93 1.52 4.20
N CYS A 162 -11.59 0.53 5.02
CA CYS A 162 -10.91 0.72 6.30
C CYS A 162 -9.96 -0.43 6.62
N VAL A 163 -8.78 -0.08 7.14
CA VAL A 163 -7.82 -1.02 7.72
C VAL A 163 -7.45 -0.56 9.12
N GLU A 164 -7.69 -1.41 10.12
CA GLU A 164 -7.36 -1.15 11.51
C GLU A 164 -6.11 -1.92 11.92
N PHE A 165 -4.98 -1.21 11.97
CA PHE A 165 -3.72 -1.72 12.51
C PHE A 165 -3.65 -1.58 14.04
N PRO A 166 -2.70 -2.27 14.71
CA PRO A 166 -2.40 -2.01 16.11
C PRO A 166 -2.05 -0.54 16.33
N ALA A 167 -2.52 0.03 17.44
CA ALA A 167 -2.24 1.44 17.78
C ALA A 167 -0.72 1.72 17.91
N GLN A 168 0.04 0.71 18.32
CA GLN A 168 1.50 0.70 18.38
C GLN A 168 1.99 -0.65 17.86
N ALA A 169 2.96 -0.64 16.96
CA ALA A 169 3.65 -1.83 16.45
C ALA A 169 5.17 -1.57 16.46
N PRO A 170 5.78 -1.48 17.66
CA PRO A 170 7.18 -1.06 17.80
C PRO A 170 8.18 -2.13 17.33
N GLU A 171 7.74 -3.38 17.17
CA GLU A 171 8.59 -4.46 16.65
C GLU A 171 8.52 -4.59 15.12
N LEU A 172 7.64 -3.83 14.45
CA LEU A 172 7.43 -3.91 13.00
C LEU A 172 8.57 -3.19 12.27
N VAL A 173 9.51 -3.98 11.78
CA VAL A 173 10.74 -3.50 11.13
C VAL A 173 10.68 -3.58 9.61
N ASP A 174 9.76 -4.36 9.05
CA ASP A 174 9.70 -4.63 7.62
C ASP A 174 8.25 -4.73 7.10
N VAL A 175 7.89 -3.85 6.17
CA VAL A 175 6.60 -3.89 5.47
C VAL A 175 6.88 -3.76 3.98
N GLY A 176 6.46 -4.77 3.23
CA GLY A 176 6.80 -4.90 1.82
C GLY A 176 6.16 -3.85 0.91
N ARG A 177 6.70 -3.75 -0.33
CA ARG A 177 6.14 -2.96 -1.44
C ARG A 177 4.65 -3.21 -1.67
N ASP A 178 3.98 -2.21 -2.25
CA ASP A 178 2.59 -2.28 -2.69
C ASP A 178 1.60 -2.69 -1.58
N PHE A 179 1.92 -2.32 -0.34
CA PHE A 179 1.25 -2.75 0.88
C PHE A 179 -0.28 -2.67 0.81
N LEU A 180 -0.81 -1.50 0.45
CA LEU A 180 -2.24 -1.21 0.28
C LEU A 180 -2.55 -0.59 -1.09
N ALA A 181 -1.71 -0.86 -2.10
CA ALA A 181 -1.86 -0.32 -3.44
C ALA A 181 -3.17 -0.75 -4.13
N ALA A 182 -3.66 0.09 -5.05
CA ALA A 182 -4.88 -0.10 -5.83
C ALA A 182 -6.11 -0.37 -4.94
N THR A 183 -6.29 0.43 -3.90
CA THR A 183 -7.46 0.41 -3.00
C THR A 183 -8.22 1.74 -3.07
N PRO A 184 -8.92 2.02 -4.19
CA PRO A 184 -9.56 3.32 -4.45
C PRO A 184 -10.69 3.67 -3.47
N ALA A 185 -11.25 2.69 -2.77
CA ALA A 185 -12.26 2.92 -1.73
C ALA A 185 -11.66 3.25 -0.34
N LEU A 186 -10.35 3.07 -0.13
CA LEU A 186 -9.72 3.17 1.18
C LEU A 186 -9.70 4.63 1.63
N ARG A 187 -10.53 5.01 2.60
CA ARG A 187 -10.61 6.41 3.07
C ARG A 187 -9.67 6.68 4.22
N THR A 188 -9.65 5.77 5.18
CA THR A 188 -8.95 5.96 6.44
C THR A 188 -8.06 4.77 6.76
N VAL A 189 -6.80 5.05 7.06
CA VAL A 189 -5.83 4.09 7.57
C VAL A 189 -4.81 4.84 8.42
N SER A 190 -4.42 4.26 9.55
CA SER A 190 -3.39 4.84 10.43
C SER A 190 -2.19 3.91 10.50
N VAL A 191 -1.03 4.43 10.13
CA VAL A 191 0.28 3.73 10.22
C VAL A 191 1.25 4.43 11.17
N LYS A 192 0.78 5.42 11.94
CA LYS A 192 1.61 6.21 12.87
C LYS A 192 2.33 5.36 13.92
N GLY A 193 1.73 4.21 14.28
CA GLY A 193 2.29 3.25 15.23
C GLY A 193 3.46 2.40 14.69
N PHE A 194 3.82 2.54 13.41
CA PHE A 194 4.95 1.81 12.81
C PHE A 194 6.25 2.59 13.04
N THR A 195 6.82 2.47 14.23
CA THR A 195 7.92 3.34 14.69
C THR A 195 9.33 2.81 14.43
N ALA A 196 9.46 1.53 14.07
CA ALA A 196 10.75 0.86 13.89
C ALA A 196 11.17 0.66 12.43
N LEU A 197 10.40 1.20 11.49
CA LEU A 197 10.72 1.15 10.06
C LEU A 197 11.89 2.08 9.74
N ALA A 198 12.87 1.55 9.00
CA ALA A 198 13.95 2.34 8.42
C ALA A 198 13.66 2.74 6.96
N THR A 199 12.91 1.88 6.24
CA THR A 199 12.60 2.06 4.82
C THR A 199 11.12 1.81 4.60
N VAL A 200 10.52 2.63 3.74
CA VAL A 200 9.18 2.46 3.20
C VAL A 200 9.33 2.14 1.72
N PRO A 201 9.17 0.85 1.34
CA PRO A 201 9.28 0.43 -0.05
C PRO A 201 8.23 1.08 -0.96
N VAL A 202 8.43 0.89 -2.26
CA VAL A 202 7.61 1.50 -3.31
C VAL A 202 6.14 1.13 -3.16
N GLY A 203 5.26 2.11 -3.45
CA GLY A 203 3.87 1.84 -3.76
C GLY A 203 2.93 1.57 -2.59
N TRP A 204 3.28 1.91 -1.34
CA TRP A 204 2.42 1.64 -0.17
C TRP A 204 0.94 2.07 -0.34
N PHE A 205 0.71 3.27 -0.88
CA PHE A 205 -0.62 3.83 -1.12
C PHE A 205 -0.83 4.24 -2.59
N PHE A 206 -0.17 3.54 -3.53
CA PHE A 206 -0.35 3.75 -4.97
C PHE A 206 -1.82 3.55 -5.39
N HIS A 207 -2.43 4.53 -6.06
CA HIS A 207 -3.85 4.55 -6.44
C HIS A 207 -4.82 4.17 -5.31
N THR A 208 -4.73 4.89 -4.18
CA THR A 208 -5.66 4.71 -3.05
C THR A 208 -6.62 5.89 -2.88
N GLY A 209 -7.73 5.63 -2.20
CA GLY A 209 -8.76 6.63 -1.94
C GLY A 209 -8.55 7.49 -0.70
N VAL A 210 -7.34 7.50 -0.11
CA VAL A 210 -7.13 8.01 1.26
C VAL A 210 -7.40 9.50 1.34
N ASP A 211 -8.13 9.93 2.37
CA ASP A 211 -8.43 11.36 2.58
C ASP A 211 -7.24 12.11 3.17
N THR A 212 -6.38 11.39 3.91
CA THR A 212 -5.15 11.90 4.54
C THR A 212 -3.97 11.02 4.14
N CYS A 213 -2.80 11.61 3.94
CA CYS A 213 -1.56 10.85 3.71
C CYS A 213 -1.18 10.04 4.97
N PRO A 214 -1.21 8.69 4.94
CA PRO A 214 -0.91 7.89 6.12
C PRO A 214 0.61 7.72 6.26
N ILE A 215 1.21 8.40 7.22
CA ILE A 215 2.67 8.44 7.37
C ILE A 215 3.12 7.66 8.61
N PRO A 216 4.07 6.70 8.48
CA PRO A 216 4.69 6.07 9.63
C PRO A 216 5.65 7.03 10.33
N SER A 217 5.95 6.78 11.60
CA SER A 217 6.86 7.64 12.36
C SER A 217 8.28 7.06 12.29
N GLY A 218 9.30 7.87 12.02
CA GLY A 218 10.69 7.41 12.09
C GLY A 218 11.65 8.17 11.20
N ALA A 219 12.90 7.73 11.18
CA ALA A 219 13.88 8.13 10.17
C ALA A 219 13.71 7.22 8.95
N LEU A 220 13.07 7.75 7.91
CA LEU A 220 12.57 6.94 6.81
C LEU A 220 13.32 7.24 5.51
N VAL A 221 13.56 6.19 4.74
CA VAL A 221 13.84 6.27 3.30
C VAL A 221 12.58 5.83 2.57
N LEU A 222 11.90 6.75 1.89
CA LEU A 222 10.75 6.41 1.05
C LEU A 222 11.29 6.11 -0.35
N THR A 223 11.11 4.89 -0.87
CA THR A 223 11.79 4.50 -2.12
C THR A 223 11.06 4.92 -3.38
N GLY A 224 9.76 5.25 -3.32
CA GLY A 224 9.01 5.79 -4.45
C GLY A 224 7.50 5.51 -4.40
N SER A 225 6.73 6.18 -5.26
CA SER A 225 5.30 6.01 -5.48
C SER A 225 4.45 5.91 -4.21
N PHE A 226 4.85 6.59 -3.13
CA PHE A 226 4.27 6.39 -1.81
C PHE A 226 2.77 6.66 -1.79
N CYS A 227 2.36 7.81 -2.36
CA CYS A 227 0.96 8.24 -2.51
C CYS A 227 0.67 8.66 -3.96
N CYS A 228 1.30 8.03 -4.96
CA CYS A 228 1.00 8.31 -6.36
C CYS A 228 -0.45 7.90 -6.69
N GLY A 229 -1.20 8.79 -7.36
CA GLY A 229 -2.58 8.57 -7.76
C GLY A 229 -3.59 8.60 -6.61
N CYS A 230 -3.27 9.25 -5.49
CA CYS A 230 -4.18 9.42 -4.36
C CYS A 230 -5.17 10.58 -4.58
N ASP A 231 -6.27 10.31 -5.27
CA ASP A 231 -7.19 11.34 -5.78
C ASP A 231 -8.09 12.02 -4.73
N HIS A 232 -7.97 11.69 -3.44
CA HIS A 232 -8.78 12.29 -2.37
C HIS A 232 -7.96 13.17 -1.41
N VAL A 233 -6.63 13.05 -1.43
CA VAL A 233 -5.73 13.86 -0.60
C VAL A 233 -5.71 15.30 -1.14
N ARG A 234 -6.04 16.27 -0.28
CA ARG A 234 -6.05 17.71 -0.64
C ARG A 234 -4.90 18.49 -0.05
N GLU A 235 -4.63 18.30 1.23
CA GLU A 235 -3.55 18.94 1.98
C GLU A 235 -2.94 17.90 2.95
N PRO A 236 -1.93 17.12 2.52
CA PRO A 236 -1.36 16.06 3.32
C PRO A 236 -0.56 16.62 4.49
N ASP A 237 -0.77 16.05 5.68
CA ASP A 237 0.08 16.30 6.86
C ASP A 237 1.36 15.48 6.74
N LEU A 238 2.51 16.15 6.57
CA LEU A 238 3.83 15.52 6.46
C LEU A 238 4.61 15.46 7.78
N GLY A 239 3.98 15.76 8.92
CA GLY A 239 4.65 15.87 10.23
C GLY A 239 5.41 14.63 10.71
N GLY A 240 5.10 13.44 10.17
CA GLY A 240 5.82 12.19 10.50
C GLY A 240 7.17 12.03 9.77
N LEU A 241 7.52 12.93 8.85
CA LEU A 241 8.69 12.82 7.96
C LEU A 241 9.87 13.71 8.36
N GLU A 242 9.93 14.19 9.61
CA GLU A 242 10.98 15.11 10.08
C GLU A 242 12.41 14.57 9.93
N ASN A 243 12.55 13.26 10.10
CA ASN A 243 13.82 12.55 10.00
C ASN A 243 13.98 11.80 8.67
N THR A 244 13.11 12.06 7.68
CA THR A 244 13.21 11.48 6.36
C THR A 244 14.41 12.06 5.61
N VAL A 245 15.31 11.17 5.18
CA VAL A 245 16.56 11.57 4.50
C VAL A 245 16.40 11.59 2.98
N ALA A 246 15.51 10.74 2.45
CA ALA A 246 15.24 10.64 1.02
C ALA A 246 13.77 10.34 0.75
N ILE A 247 13.25 11.03 -0.27
CA ILE A 247 11.96 10.76 -0.90
C ILE A 247 12.27 10.36 -2.34
N GLY A 248 11.95 9.12 -2.68
CA GLY A 248 12.08 8.57 -4.01
C GLY A 248 11.01 9.08 -4.96
N ASP A 249 11.02 8.51 -6.15
CA ASP A 249 10.33 9.01 -7.32
C ASP A 249 8.80 8.97 -7.15
N HIS A 250 8.06 9.81 -7.87
CA HIS A 250 6.59 9.76 -7.92
C HIS A 250 5.88 9.90 -6.56
N PHE A 251 6.46 10.62 -5.59
CA PHE A 251 5.94 10.71 -4.21
C PHE A 251 4.42 10.95 -4.09
N PHE A 252 3.91 11.98 -4.78
CA PHE A 252 2.50 12.36 -4.91
C PHE A 252 2.10 12.56 -6.37
N GLU A 253 2.77 11.89 -7.32
CA GLU A 253 2.43 12.01 -8.74
C GLU A 253 0.95 11.73 -8.98
N SER A 254 0.33 12.47 -9.91
CA SER A 254 -1.06 12.26 -10.35
C SER A 254 -2.10 12.35 -9.24
N CYS A 255 -1.82 13.03 -8.12
CA CYS A 255 -2.84 13.32 -7.11
C CYS A 255 -3.76 14.44 -7.58
N ALA A 256 -4.85 14.10 -8.27
CA ALA A 256 -5.68 15.08 -8.97
C ALA A 256 -6.39 16.09 -8.04
N SER A 257 -6.60 15.72 -6.77
CA SER A 257 -7.24 16.59 -5.76
C SER A 257 -6.26 17.35 -4.86
N LEU A 258 -4.94 17.14 -5.00
CA LEU A 258 -3.94 17.80 -4.16
C LEU A 258 -3.95 19.31 -4.43
N GLN A 259 -4.35 20.13 -3.45
CA GLN A 259 -4.50 21.57 -3.58
C GLN A 259 -3.31 22.34 -3.02
N ALA A 260 -2.77 21.87 -1.90
CA ALA A 260 -1.60 22.45 -1.29
C ALA A 260 -0.74 21.40 -0.61
N ILE A 261 0.56 21.65 -0.53
CA ILE A 261 1.50 20.80 0.21
C ILE A 261 2.52 21.67 0.95
N ASP A 262 2.73 21.35 2.22
CA ASP A 262 3.74 22.00 3.06
C ASP A 262 4.93 21.05 3.28
N LEU A 263 6.08 21.40 2.72
CA LEU A 263 7.32 20.63 2.81
C LEU A 263 8.12 20.98 4.07
N SER A 264 7.65 21.91 4.91
CA SER A 264 8.35 22.38 6.11
C SER A 264 8.73 21.28 7.12
N PRO A 265 8.01 20.13 7.21
CA PRO A 265 8.45 19.01 8.03
C PRO A 265 9.72 18.33 7.52
N LEU A 266 10.04 18.38 6.22
CA LEU A 266 11.11 17.59 5.58
C LEU A 266 12.53 18.14 5.80
N ARG A 267 12.87 18.47 7.05
CA ARG A 267 14.11 19.19 7.44
C ARG A 267 15.39 18.40 7.18
N SER A 268 15.31 17.07 7.15
CA SER A 268 16.45 16.18 6.97
C SER A 268 16.67 15.72 5.52
N LEU A 269 15.84 16.20 4.58
CA LEU A 269 15.82 15.73 3.20
C LEU A 269 17.06 16.20 2.42
N ASP A 270 17.76 15.27 1.76
CA ASP A 270 18.95 15.59 0.95
C ASP A 270 18.62 15.85 -0.53
N ALA A 271 17.53 15.29 -1.05
CA ALA A 271 17.06 15.46 -2.43
C ALA A 271 15.54 15.26 -2.56
N ILE A 272 14.95 15.92 -3.55
CA ILE A 272 13.57 15.67 -4.01
C ILE A 272 13.66 14.84 -5.28
N GLY A 273 13.11 13.62 -5.26
CA GLY A 273 13.18 12.68 -6.38
C GLY A 273 12.39 13.12 -7.63
N PRO A 274 12.69 12.51 -8.79
CA PRO A 274 11.95 12.67 -10.03
C PRO A 274 10.43 12.58 -9.86
N HIS A 275 9.70 13.39 -10.61
CA HIS A 275 8.23 13.31 -10.70
C HIS A 275 7.47 13.50 -9.37
N ALA A 276 8.10 13.98 -8.29
CA ALA A 276 7.53 13.89 -6.94
C ALA A 276 6.15 14.57 -6.78
N LEU A 277 5.85 15.63 -7.55
CA LEU A 277 4.54 16.30 -7.61
C LEU A 277 4.06 16.47 -9.07
N GLN A 278 4.45 15.56 -9.97
CA GLN A 278 3.98 15.58 -11.35
C GLN A 278 2.46 15.38 -11.42
N GLU A 279 1.81 16.03 -12.38
CA GLU A 279 0.39 15.89 -12.74
C GLU A 279 -0.59 16.15 -11.59
N CYS A 280 -0.15 16.86 -10.55
CA CYS A 280 -1.01 17.40 -9.50
C CYS A 280 -1.78 18.63 -10.04
N ALA A 281 -2.77 18.40 -10.90
CA ALA A 281 -3.45 19.46 -11.64
C ALA A 281 -4.14 20.52 -10.74
N ALA A 282 -4.62 20.13 -9.56
CA ALA A 282 -5.25 21.03 -8.59
C ALA A 282 -4.24 21.79 -7.69
N LEU A 283 -2.95 21.48 -7.76
CA LEU A 283 -1.93 22.00 -6.85
C LEU A 283 -1.73 23.49 -7.10
N ALA A 284 -2.21 24.30 -6.17
CA ALA A 284 -2.17 25.75 -6.25
C ALA A 284 -1.06 26.36 -5.37
N ARG A 285 -0.58 25.62 -4.36
CA ARG A 285 0.41 26.11 -3.38
C ARG A 285 1.39 25.03 -2.95
N VAL A 286 2.68 25.37 -2.99
CA VAL A 286 3.75 24.58 -2.37
C VAL A 286 4.53 25.50 -1.43
N SER A 287 4.68 25.10 -0.17
CA SER A 287 5.37 25.89 0.87
C SER A 287 6.44 25.09 1.60
N GLY A 288 7.21 25.76 2.47
CA GLY A 288 8.18 25.13 3.35
C GLY A 288 9.57 24.90 2.74
N PHE A 289 9.84 25.41 1.53
CA PHE A 289 11.16 25.36 0.89
C PHE A 289 12.26 26.01 1.74
N ASP A 290 11.92 27.03 2.53
CA ASP A 290 12.81 27.72 3.47
C ASP A 290 13.30 26.83 4.62
N ARG A 291 12.75 25.62 4.78
CA ARG A 291 13.21 24.61 5.75
C ARG A 291 14.06 23.50 5.12
N LEU A 292 14.17 23.48 3.79
CA LEU A 292 14.88 22.45 3.04
C LEU A 292 16.36 22.81 2.86
N HIS A 293 17.05 23.14 3.94
CA HIS A 293 18.43 23.66 3.91
C HIS A 293 19.48 22.65 3.40
N ARG A 294 19.15 21.36 3.37
CA ARG A 294 20.04 20.27 2.93
C ARG A 294 19.83 19.84 1.49
N VAL A 295 18.71 20.22 0.87
CA VAL A 295 18.34 19.76 -0.47
C VAL A 295 19.29 20.38 -1.49
N MET A 296 20.13 19.54 -2.11
CA MET A 296 21.12 19.99 -3.09
C MET A 296 20.58 20.04 -4.51
N ARG A 297 19.55 19.24 -4.80
CA ARG A 297 18.94 19.13 -6.13
C ARG A 297 17.43 18.91 -6.03
N ILE A 298 16.73 19.50 -6.99
CA ILE A 298 15.36 19.15 -7.34
C ILE A 298 15.46 18.39 -8.66
N ASP A 299 15.07 17.12 -8.68
CA ASP A 299 15.19 16.28 -9.89
C ASP A 299 14.06 16.55 -10.90
N GLU A 300 14.14 15.88 -12.04
CA GLU A 300 13.30 16.18 -13.21
C GLU A 300 11.80 16.07 -12.95
N HIS A 301 11.02 16.84 -13.73
CA HIS A 301 9.56 16.81 -13.71
C HIS A 301 8.88 17.10 -12.36
N PHE A 302 9.60 17.63 -11.35
CA PHE A 302 9.09 17.85 -9.99
C PHE A 302 7.65 18.37 -9.89
N LEU A 303 7.32 19.47 -10.55
CA LEU A 303 5.98 20.09 -10.58
C LEU A 303 5.37 20.07 -12.00
N HIS A 304 5.79 19.13 -12.84
CA HIS A 304 5.32 19.02 -14.22
C HIS A 304 3.79 18.90 -14.24
N GLY A 305 3.09 19.72 -15.02
CA GLY A 305 1.63 19.64 -15.15
C GLY A 305 0.83 20.18 -13.95
N ALA A 306 1.46 20.88 -13.01
CA ALA A 306 0.75 21.60 -11.94
C ALA A 306 0.04 22.86 -12.50
N VAL A 307 -1.07 22.64 -13.21
CA VAL A 307 -1.73 23.69 -14.00
C VAL A 307 -2.33 24.82 -13.16
N ALA A 308 -2.65 24.58 -11.88
CA ALA A 308 -3.20 25.57 -10.95
C ALA A 308 -2.13 26.41 -10.22
N LEU A 309 -0.86 26.01 -10.28
CA LEU A 309 0.23 26.61 -9.52
C LEU A 309 0.59 28.00 -10.07
N GLN A 310 0.49 29.03 -9.24
CA GLN A 310 0.69 30.42 -9.67
C GLN A 310 2.08 30.95 -9.36
N GLU A 311 2.69 30.49 -8.28
CA GLU A 311 3.98 30.96 -7.80
C GLU A 311 4.74 29.83 -7.11
N VAL A 312 6.07 29.88 -7.22
CA VAL A 312 7.00 29.02 -6.49
C VAL A 312 8.13 29.88 -5.95
N SER A 313 8.44 29.72 -4.66
CA SER A 313 9.57 30.39 -4.02
C SER A 313 10.54 29.36 -3.47
N LEU A 314 11.67 29.17 -4.16
CA LEU A 314 12.79 28.31 -3.75
C LEU A 314 13.80 29.09 -2.89
N THR A 315 13.37 30.21 -2.31
CA THR A 315 14.18 31.06 -1.43
C THR A 315 14.45 30.35 -0.11
N GLY A 316 15.67 30.45 0.43
CA GLY A 316 16.07 29.79 1.69
C GLY A 316 16.59 28.36 1.53
N MET A 317 16.63 27.83 0.30
CA MET A 317 17.29 26.57 -0.04
C MET A 317 18.80 26.79 -0.28
N ASP A 318 19.55 27.07 0.79
CA ASP A 318 20.97 27.51 0.69
C ASP A 318 21.92 26.49 0.04
N ALA A 319 21.59 25.19 0.15
CA ALA A 319 22.36 24.11 -0.45
C ALA A 319 21.98 23.79 -1.90
N LEU A 320 20.92 24.38 -2.46
CA LEU A 320 20.45 24.06 -3.80
C LEU A 320 21.52 24.39 -4.86
N ARG A 321 21.77 23.47 -5.79
CA ARG A 321 22.78 23.56 -6.86
C ARG A 321 22.21 23.31 -8.25
N SER A 322 21.12 22.56 -8.36
CA SER A 322 20.52 22.23 -9.66
C SER A 322 19.01 22.06 -9.56
N ILE A 323 18.34 22.45 -10.64
CA ILE A 323 16.92 22.18 -10.90
C ILE A 323 16.87 21.36 -12.18
N GLY A 324 16.27 20.17 -12.10
CA GLY A 324 16.19 19.21 -13.18
C GLY A 324 15.34 19.68 -14.37
N PRO A 325 15.47 19.02 -15.53
CA PRO A 325 14.69 19.34 -16.70
C PRO A 325 13.18 19.22 -16.43
N SER A 326 12.39 20.05 -17.11
CA SER A 326 10.92 19.99 -17.10
C SER A 326 10.23 20.15 -15.74
N CYS A 327 10.93 20.60 -14.68
CA CYS A 327 10.35 20.78 -13.33
C CYS A 327 9.06 21.61 -13.31
N PHE A 328 8.93 22.59 -14.20
CA PHE A 328 7.76 23.48 -14.28
C PHE A 328 7.05 23.39 -15.63
N PHE A 329 7.34 22.35 -16.43
CA PHE A 329 6.70 22.19 -17.73
C PHE A 329 5.21 21.95 -17.55
N GLY A 330 4.37 22.64 -18.33
CA GLY A 330 2.91 22.51 -18.23
C GLY A 330 2.27 23.28 -17.06
N CYS A 331 3.02 24.02 -16.24
CA CYS A 331 2.47 24.91 -15.21
C CYS A 331 1.85 26.17 -15.84
N ARG A 332 0.65 26.04 -16.41
CA ARG A 332 0.01 27.09 -17.23
C ARG A 332 -0.36 28.36 -16.48
N ALA A 333 -0.58 28.28 -15.16
CA ALA A 333 -0.90 29.44 -14.33
C ALA A 333 0.35 30.10 -13.70
N LEU A 334 1.54 29.53 -13.87
CA LEU A 334 2.76 29.95 -13.17
C LEU A 334 3.24 31.29 -13.71
N ARG A 335 3.30 32.30 -12.84
CA ARG A 335 3.69 33.67 -13.19
C ARG A 335 5.17 33.94 -12.97
N TYR A 336 5.73 33.40 -11.89
CA TYR A 336 7.14 33.53 -11.56
C TYR A 336 7.62 32.37 -10.70
N VAL A 337 8.92 32.09 -10.82
CA VAL A 337 9.68 31.24 -9.91
C VAL A 337 10.74 32.13 -9.28
N ARG A 338 10.73 32.25 -7.95
CA ARG A 338 11.77 32.97 -7.20
C ARG A 338 12.82 31.97 -6.77
N VAL A 339 14.08 32.28 -7.06
CA VAL A 339 15.23 31.44 -6.74
C VAL A 339 16.26 32.30 -6.03
N SER A 340 16.90 31.74 -5.01
CA SER A 340 18.07 32.34 -4.35
C SER A 340 19.23 31.36 -4.50
N ASN A 341 20.41 31.85 -4.87
CA ASN A 341 21.66 31.07 -4.90
C ASN A 341 21.82 30.04 -6.03
N LEU A 342 21.19 30.27 -7.19
CA LEU A 342 21.49 29.60 -8.47
C LEU A 342 22.10 30.59 -9.46
#